data_AF-A0A848TBJ9-F1
#
_entry.id   AF-A0A848TBJ9-F1
#
_cell.length_a   1.000
_cell.length_b   1.000
_cell.length_c   1.000
_cell.angle_alpha   90.00
_cell.angle_beta   90.00
_cell.angle_gamma   90.00
#
_symmetry.space_group_name_H-M   'P 1'
#
loop_
_entity.id
_entity.type
_entity.pdbx_description
1 polymer ?
#
loop_
_entity_poly.entity_id
_entity_poly.type
_entity_poly.pdbx_seq_one_letter_code
_entity_poly.pdbx_strand_id
1 'polypeptide(L)'
;HHGIFQMLYYGHHYGWNRNARDRFRDHPCFDTCAQFCERWDQSSFDPDYPAWPLSHFEPMVRRVFTRKAHDPAVIREGEVTGLSPA
;
A
#
# COMPACT_ATOMS: atom_id res chain seq x y z
N HIS A 1 4.45 -0.47 -10.12
CA HIS A 1 5.01 0.90 -10.14
C HIS A 1 5.06 1.55 -8.75
N HIS A 2 5.36 0.81 -7.68
CA HIS A 2 5.27 1.31 -6.30
C HIS A 2 6.11 2.59 -6.05
N GLY A 3 7.40 2.60 -6.42
CA GLY A 3 8.28 3.76 -6.20
C GLY A 3 7.78 5.06 -6.84
N ILE A 4 6.99 4.99 -7.93
CA ILE A 4 6.40 6.18 -8.57
C ILE A 4 5.34 6.84 -7.69
N PHE A 5 4.59 6.07 -6.89
CA PHE A 5 3.60 6.60 -5.96
C PHE A 5 4.26 7.18 -4.70
N GLN A 6 5.33 6.53 -4.21
CA GLN A 6 6.12 6.99 -3.06
C GLN A 6 6.88 8.30 -3.37
N MET A 7 7.33 8.50 -4.62
CA MET A 7 8.02 9.72 -5.07
C MET A 7 7.24 11.02 -4.85
N LEU A 8 5.92 10.96 -4.60
CA LEU A 8 5.17 12.14 -4.17
C LEU A 8 5.86 12.85 -2.99
N TYR A 9 6.36 12.07 -2.05
CA TYR A 9 6.86 12.57 -0.77
C TYR A 9 8.32 13.01 -0.84
N TYR A 10 9.18 12.31 -1.59
CA TYR A 10 10.63 12.58 -1.59
C TYR A 10 11.19 13.08 -2.93
N GLY A 11 10.50 12.87 -4.05
CA GLY A 11 11.09 13.05 -5.40
C GLY A 11 11.60 14.48 -5.67
N HIS A 12 10.96 15.48 -5.05
CA HIS A 12 11.35 16.88 -5.17
C HIS A 12 12.72 17.20 -4.55
N HIS A 13 13.20 16.41 -3.57
CA HIS A 13 14.54 16.57 -3.00
C HIS A 13 15.66 16.21 -3.99
N TYR A 14 15.34 15.46 -5.04
CA TYR A 14 16.28 15.05 -6.10
C TYR A 14 16.05 15.79 -7.42
N GLY A 15 15.17 16.80 -7.45
CA GLY A 15 14.77 17.49 -8.68
C GLY A 15 13.92 16.62 -9.62
N TRP A 16 13.34 15.52 -9.12
CA TRP A 16 12.49 14.63 -9.90
C TRP A 16 11.03 15.08 -9.89
N ASN A 17 10.25 14.61 -10.86
CA ASN A 17 8.82 14.85 -10.90
C ASN A 17 8.08 14.02 -9.83
N ARG A 18 7.80 14.63 -8.67
CA ARG A 18 7.02 14.01 -7.59
C ARG A 18 5.61 13.55 -8.00
N ASN A 19 5.04 14.13 -9.07
CA ASN A 19 3.72 13.78 -9.59
C ASN A 19 3.78 12.76 -10.74
N ALA A 20 4.92 12.08 -10.94
CA ALA A 20 5.08 11.09 -12.02
C ALA A 20 4.02 9.97 -12.01
N ARG A 21 3.35 9.73 -10.87
CA ARG A 21 2.21 8.80 -10.75
C ARG A 21 0.99 9.20 -11.57
N ASP A 22 0.85 10.46 -11.93
CA ASP A 22 -0.34 10.96 -12.64
C ASP A 22 -0.55 10.31 -14.01
N ARG A 23 0.50 9.69 -14.57
CA ARG A 23 0.38 8.83 -15.76
C ARG A 23 -0.54 7.60 -15.57
N PHE A 24 -0.90 7.28 -14.33
CA PHE A 24 -1.77 6.17 -13.95
C PHE A 24 -3.12 6.64 -13.37
N ARG A 25 -3.46 7.93 -13.50
CA ARG A 25 -4.64 8.53 -12.85
C ARG A 25 -5.94 7.79 -13.15
N ASP A 26 -6.07 7.25 -14.35
CA ASP A 26 -7.29 6.55 -14.80
C ASP A 26 -7.27 5.03 -14.47
N HIS A 27 -6.22 4.54 -13.79
CA HIS A 27 -6.12 3.13 -13.40
C HIS A 27 -6.99 2.87 -12.15
N PRO A 28 -7.77 1.77 -12.09
CA PRO A 28 -8.70 1.51 -10.97
C PRO A 28 -8.02 1.41 -9.60
N CYS A 29 -6.73 1.05 -9.55
CA CYS A 29 -5.96 0.99 -8.31
C CYS A 29 -5.26 2.30 -7.92
N PHE A 30 -5.41 3.40 -8.68
CA PHE A 30 -4.67 4.65 -8.43
C PHE A 30 -4.88 5.18 -7.00
N ASP A 31 -6.14 5.32 -6.58
CA ASP A 31 -6.49 5.84 -5.26
C ASP A 31 -6.01 4.93 -4.14
N THR A 32 -6.21 3.61 -4.28
CA THR A 32 -5.72 2.61 -3.33
C THR A 32 -4.21 2.70 -3.15
N CYS A 33 -3.44 2.83 -4.24
CA CYS A 33 -1.99 2.98 -4.17
C CYS A 33 -1.58 4.31 -3.51
N ALA A 34 -2.25 5.42 -3.84
CA ALA A 34 -1.97 6.72 -3.24
C ALA A 34 -2.25 6.74 -1.73
N GLN A 35 -3.42 6.22 -1.33
CA GLN A 35 -3.83 6.12 0.08
C GLN A 35 -2.96 5.16 0.88
N PHE A 36 -2.54 4.03 0.31
CA PHE A 36 -1.60 3.13 0.99
C PHE A 36 -0.28 3.84 1.28
N CYS A 37 0.24 4.59 0.30
CA CYS A 37 1.49 5.31 0.47
C CYS A 37 1.39 6.40 1.54
N GLU A 38 0.26 7.10 1.60
CA GLU A 38 -0.05 8.10 2.64
C GLU A 38 -0.16 7.49 4.04
N ARG A 39 -0.99 6.45 4.18
CA ARG A 39 -1.34 5.91 5.49
C ARG A 39 -0.24 5.10 6.13
N TRP A 40 0.53 4.34 5.35
CA TRP A 40 1.46 3.35 5.92
C TRP A 40 2.88 3.44 5.37
N ASP A 41 3.08 3.59 4.07
CA ASP A 41 4.43 3.55 3.47
C ASP A 41 5.31 4.72 3.91
N GLN A 42 4.97 5.95 3.50
CA GLN A 42 5.76 7.14 3.81
C GLN A 42 5.80 7.41 5.31
N SER A 43 4.66 7.22 5.99
CA SER A 43 4.53 7.48 7.42
C SER A 43 5.42 6.57 8.27
N SER A 44 5.73 5.36 7.78
CA SER A 44 6.62 4.42 8.49
C SER A 44 8.10 4.81 8.50
N PHE A 45 8.50 5.86 7.77
CA PHE A 45 9.86 6.42 7.86
C PHE A 45 10.06 7.37 9.05
N ASP A 46 8.98 7.76 9.73
CA ASP A 46 9.06 8.50 10.98
C ASP A 46 9.55 7.55 12.10
N PRO A 47 10.70 7.83 12.76
CA PRO A 47 11.19 7.01 13.86
C PRO A 47 10.23 6.97 15.06
N ASP A 48 9.34 7.96 15.18
CA ASP A 48 8.32 8.04 16.23
C ASP A 48 6.97 7.45 15.78
N TYR A 49 6.89 6.83 14.59
CA TYR A 49 5.65 6.22 14.10
C TYR A 49 5.17 5.11 15.04
N PRO A 50 3.91 5.18 15.53
CA PRO A 50 3.39 4.18 16.46
C PRO A 50 3.21 2.83 15.76
N ALA A 51 4.08 1.87 16.10
CA ALA A 51 4.05 0.52 15.57
C ALA A 51 3.61 -0.50 16.63
N TRP A 52 2.78 -1.46 16.22
CA TRP A 52 2.44 -2.61 17.05
C TRP A 52 3.57 -3.65 17.05
N PRO A 53 3.77 -4.42 18.13
CA PRO A 53 4.74 -5.51 18.15
C PRO A 53 4.35 -6.64 17.19
N LEU A 54 5.31 -7.45 16.75
CA LEU A 54 5.05 -8.57 15.82
C LEU A 54 3.97 -9.55 16.31
N SER A 55 3.89 -9.78 17.63
CA SER A 55 2.88 -10.65 18.25
C SER A 55 1.44 -10.17 18.00
N HIS A 56 1.23 -8.86 17.81
CA HIS A 56 -0.07 -8.32 17.43
C HIS A 56 -0.53 -8.86 16.07
N PHE A 57 0.40 -9.02 15.12
CA PHE A 57 0.12 -9.46 13.75
C PHE A 57 0.14 -10.98 13.59
N GLU A 58 0.77 -11.72 14.50
CA GLU A 58 0.92 -13.17 14.43
C GLU A 58 -0.41 -13.91 14.14
N PRO A 59 -1.54 -13.63 14.83
CA PRO A 59 -2.80 -14.30 14.52
C PRO A 59 -3.28 -14.02 13.10
N MET A 60 -3.02 -12.81 12.56
CA MET A 60 -3.43 -12.42 11.21
C MET A 60 -2.60 -13.16 10.15
N VAL A 61 -1.28 -13.24 10.37
CA VAL A 61 -0.36 -13.99 9.52
C VAL A 61 -0.77 -15.46 9.49
N ARG A 62 -1.00 -16.08 10.65
CA ARG A 62 -1.49 -17.47 10.73
C ARG A 62 -2.79 -17.66 9.94
N ARG A 63 -3.76 -16.74 10.07
CA ARG A 63 -5.02 -16.79 9.28
C ARG A 63 -4.81 -16.70 7.77
N VAL A 64 -3.74 -16.07 7.28
CA VAL A 64 -3.43 -16.01 5.84
C VAL A 64 -2.81 -17.32 5.39
N PHE A 65 -1.81 -17.81 6.12
CA PHE A 65 -1.05 -19.02 5.75
C PHE A 65 -1.82 -20.33 5.93
N THR A 66 -2.89 -20.37 6.71
CA THR A 66 -3.76 -21.55 6.82
C THR A 66 -4.77 -21.67 5.67
N ARG A 67 -4.90 -20.67 4.80
CA ARG A 67 -5.80 -20.70 3.64
C ARG A 67 -5.21 -21.57 2.54
N LYS A 68 -6.07 -22.03 1.62
CA LYS A 68 -5.61 -22.59 0.36
C LYS A 68 -4.82 -21.52 -0.40
N ALA A 69 -3.57 -21.83 -0.75
CA ALA A 69 -2.76 -20.93 -1.55
C ALA A 69 -3.47 -20.64 -2.88
N HIS A 70 -3.50 -19.35 -3.25
CA HIS A 70 -4.16 -18.86 -4.47
C HIS A 70 -5.65 -19.23 -4.60
N ASP A 71 -6.37 -19.35 -3.47
CA ASP A 71 -7.81 -19.57 -3.50
C ASP A 71 -8.50 -18.48 -4.36
N PRO A 72 -9.24 -18.86 -5.42
CA PRO A 72 -9.93 -17.90 -6.29
C PRO A 72 -10.88 -16.96 -5.52
N ALA A 73 -11.48 -17.43 -4.43
CA ALA A 73 -12.36 -16.61 -3.58
C ALA A 73 -11.59 -15.52 -2.80
N VAL A 74 -10.28 -15.66 -2.64
CA VAL A 74 -9.39 -14.68 -2.00
C VAL A 74 -8.71 -13.79 -3.02
N ILE A 75 -8.16 -14.37 -4.10
CA ILE A 75 -7.44 -13.63 -5.15
C ILE A 75 -8.39 -12.72 -5.94
N ARG A 76 -9.61 -13.19 -6.24
CA ARG A 76 -10.67 -12.43 -6.93
C ARG A 76 -10.15 -11.69 -8.17
N GLU A 77 -9.67 -12.46 -9.13
CA GLU A 77 -9.07 -11.92 -10.35
C GLU A 77 -10.04 -10.97 -11.09
N GLY A 78 -9.52 -9.81 -11.51
CA GLY A 78 -10.32 -8.76 -12.16
C GLY A 78 -11.09 -7.85 -11.21
N GLU A 79 -11.10 -8.12 -9.91
CA GLU A 79 -11.79 -7.30 -8.93
C GLU A 79 -10.82 -6.38 -8.18
N VAL A 80 -11.21 -5.10 -8.01
CA VAL A 80 -10.46 -4.14 -7.22
C VAL A 80 -11.26 -3.78 -5.98
N THR A 81 -10.73 -4.17 -4.81
CA THR A 81 -11.24 -3.73 -3.51
C THR A 81 -10.39 -2.57 -3.00
N GLY A 82 -11.01 -1.42 -2.74
CA GLY A 82 -10.35 -0.28 -2.11
C GLY A 82 -9.95 -0.57 -0.67
N LEU A 83 -9.21 0.36 -0.07
CA LEU A 83 -8.92 0.32 1.37
C LEU A 83 -10.17 0.68 2.17
N SER A 84 -10.34 0.04 3.33
CA SER A 84 -11.37 0.46 4.28
C SER A 84 -11.18 1.94 4.67
N PRO A 85 -12.26 2.67 5.00
CA PRO A 85 -12.16 3.99 5.62
C PRO A 85 -11.21 3.97 6.82
N ALA A 86 -10.48 5.07 7.02
CA ALA A 86 -9.56 5.24 8.14
C ALA A 86 -10.32 5.39 9.46
#